data_AF-A0A537KD05-F1
#
_entry.id   AF-A0A537KD05-F1
#
_cell.length_a   1.000
_cell.length_b   1.000
_cell.length_c   1.000
_cell.angle_alpha   90.00
_cell.angle_beta   90.00
_cell.angle_gamma   90.00
#
_symmetry.space_group_name_H-M   'P 1'
#
loop_
_entity.id
_entity.type
_entity.pdbx_description
1 polymer ?
#
loop_
_entity_poly.entity_id
_entity_poly.type
_entity_poly.pdbx_seq_one_letter_code
_entity_poly.pdbx_strand_id
1 'polypeptide(L)'
;MINPLLNKQHLKQYFLYGSAAALVYIIPYIIFLIRNDYENFYILFIGSGLFMLTIFIYTLKLIRQPYDKKRTLSMIFSGHLATITGVLIATVLVVMIFFFFFPNVFTTTHPDQIVEDLPAAMRSGKPSGILFPILFITTLGNFGVGSFISLITAYAGKLNQTKDEPVSLETRI
;
A
#
# COMPACT_ATOMS: atom_id res chain seq x y z
N MET A 1 -28.63 -14.60 -0.35
CA MET A 1 -28.24 -13.39 0.39
C MET A 1 -27.04 -12.76 -0.29
N ILE A 2 -27.18 -11.55 -0.83
CA ILE A 2 -26.03 -10.79 -1.36
C ILE A 2 -25.35 -10.15 -0.15
N ASN A 3 -24.13 -10.58 0.16
CA ASN A 3 -23.37 -10.05 1.29
C ASN A 3 -23.14 -8.54 1.04
N PRO A 4 -23.65 -7.62 1.90
CA PRO A 4 -23.54 -6.18 1.68
C PRO A 4 -22.09 -5.68 1.59
N LEU A 5 -21.14 -6.46 2.14
CA LEU A 5 -19.69 -6.21 2.06
C LEU A 5 -19.10 -6.48 0.66
N LEU A 6 -19.82 -7.20 -0.20
CA LEU A 6 -19.40 -7.66 -1.54
C LEU A 6 -20.32 -7.11 -2.64
N ASN A 7 -20.80 -5.88 -2.49
CA ASN A 7 -21.46 -5.20 -3.59
C ASN A 7 -20.43 -4.86 -4.68
N LYS A 8 -20.70 -5.28 -5.92
CA LYS A 8 -19.82 -5.07 -7.09
C LYS A 8 -19.42 -3.60 -7.28
N GLN A 9 -20.27 -2.66 -6.87
CA GLN A 9 -19.98 -1.23 -6.93
C GLN A 9 -18.89 -0.80 -5.95
N HIS A 10 -18.87 -1.34 -4.73
CA HIS A 10 -17.79 -1.11 -3.76
C HIS A 10 -16.49 -1.77 -4.25
N LEU A 11 -16.60 -2.95 -4.87
CA LEU A 11 -15.47 -3.69 -5.47
C LEU A 11 -14.68 -2.87 -6.48
N LYS A 12 -15.39 -2.21 -7.39
CA LYS A 12 -14.77 -1.32 -8.38
C LYS A 12 -14.10 -0.11 -7.73
N GLN A 13 -14.69 0.45 -6.68
CA GLN A 13 -14.15 1.66 -6.04
C GLN A 13 -12.86 1.37 -5.27
N TYR A 14 -12.83 0.36 -4.40
CA TYR A 14 -11.59 0.06 -3.67
C TYR A 14 -10.48 -0.40 -4.62
N PHE A 15 -10.80 -1.09 -5.72
CA PHE A 15 -9.81 -1.46 -6.72
C PHE A 15 -9.24 -0.23 -7.43
N LEU A 16 -10.09 0.72 -7.81
CA LEU A 16 -9.67 1.98 -8.44
C LEU A 16 -8.74 2.79 -7.52
N TYR A 17 -9.13 2.99 -6.26
CA TYR A 17 -8.32 3.79 -5.33
C TYR A 17 -7.07 3.05 -4.85
N GLY A 18 -7.12 1.73 -4.68
CA GLY A 18 -5.93 0.91 -4.41
C GLY A 18 -4.94 0.98 -5.57
N SER A 19 -5.42 0.86 -6.80
CA SER A 19 -4.57 1.00 -8.01
C SER A 19 -3.96 2.40 -8.11
N ALA A 20 -4.75 3.44 -7.87
CA ALA A 20 -4.26 4.81 -7.85
C ALA A 20 -3.16 5.01 -6.78
N ALA A 21 -3.36 4.49 -5.57
CA ALA A 21 -2.38 4.57 -4.49
C ALA A 21 -1.07 3.86 -4.87
N ALA A 22 -1.17 2.68 -5.50
CA ALA A 22 -0.01 1.95 -6.02
C ALA A 22 0.75 2.77 -7.08
N LEU A 23 0.05 3.31 -8.08
CA LEU A 23 0.68 4.10 -9.14
C LEU A 23 1.40 5.34 -8.59
N VAL A 24 0.81 6.02 -7.61
CA VAL A 24 1.44 7.18 -6.98
C VAL A 24 2.67 6.77 -6.16
N TYR A 25 2.63 5.65 -5.43
CA TYR A 25 3.80 5.12 -4.71
C TYR A 25 4.96 4.76 -5.65
N ILE A 26 4.66 4.27 -6.85
CA ILE A 26 5.67 3.88 -7.83
C ILE A 26 6.49 5.09 -8.33
N ILE A 27 5.96 6.31 -8.30
CA ILE A 27 6.69 7.49 -8.79
C ILE A 27 7.97 7.75 -7.96
N PRO A 28 7.93 7.91 -6.62
CA PRO A 28 9.15 8.01 -5.80
C PRO A 28 10.04 6.78 -5.89
N TYR A 29 9.46 5.59 -6.05
CA TYR A 29 10.24 4.37 -6.21
C TYR A 29 11.11 4.38 -7.50
N ILE A 30 10.54 4.79 -8.63
CA ILE A 30 11.30 4.96 -9.88
C ILE A 30 12.39 6.01 -9.70
N ILE A 31 12.09 7.15 -9.05
CA ILE A 31 13.08 8.19 -8.76
C ILE A 31 14.23 7.63 -7.90
N PHE A 32 13.91 6.82 -6.88
CA PHE A 32 14.89 6.15 -6.03
C PHE A 32 15.83 5.26 -6.86
N LEU A 33 15.30 4.48 -7.80
CA LEU A 33 16.12 3.64 -8.68
C LEU A 33 16.99 4.46 -9.65
N ILE A 34 16.44 5.51 -10.28
CA ILE A 34 17.17 6.34 -11.24
C ILE A 34 18.36 7.06 -10.58
N ARG A 35 18.19 7.52 -9.33
CA ARG A 35 19.25 8.26 -8.62
C ARG A 35 20.45 7.40 -8.24
N ASN A 36 20.31 6.06 -8.25
CA ASN A 36 21.35 5.10 -7.84
C ASN A 36 21.94 5.37 -6.44
N ASP A 37 21.27 6.19 -5.63
CA ASP A 37 21.70 6.60 -4.30
C ASP A 37 20.89 5.81 -3.26
N TYR A 38 21.28 4.55 -3.11
CA TYR A 38 20.55 3.55 -2.32
C TYR A 38 20.66 3.75 -0.82
N GLU A 39 21.37 4.77 -0.35
CA GLU A 39 21.37 5.20 1.05
C GLU A 39 20.09 6.02 1.37
N ASN A 40 19.48 6.62 0.36
CA ASN A 40 18.36 7.56 0.50
C ASN A 40 16.98 6.88 0.55
N PHE A 41 16.80 5.94 1.47
CA PHE A 41 15.52 5.26 1.70
C PHE A 41 14.36 6.20 2.09
N TYR A 42 14.65 7.43 2.53
CA TYR A 42 13.65 8.46 2.83
C TYR A 42 12.72 8.74 1.63
N ILE A 43 13.18 8.56 0.38
CA ILE A 43 12.36 8.74 -0.82
C ILE A 43 11.20 7.73 -0.86
N LEU A 44 11.43 6.50 -0.40
CA LEU A 44 10.38 5.48 -0.33
C LEU A 44 9.34 5.82 0.74
N PHE A 45 9.76 6.45 1.85
CA PHE A 45 8.85 6.95 2.87
C PHE A 45 7.98 8.12 2.37
N ILE A 46 8.52 8.99 1.51
CA ILE A 46 7.73 10.00 0.79
C ILE A 46 6.66 9.31 -0.07
N GLY A 47 7.04 8.23 -0.79
CA GLY A 47 6.10 7.38 -1.52
C GLY A 47 4.99 6.82 -0.62
N SER A 48 5.32 6.28 0.55
CA SER A 48 4.33 5.80 1.51
C SER A 48 3.41 6.92 2.02
N GLY A 49 3.92 8.14 2.19
CA GLY A 49 3.11 9.31 2.50
C GLY A 49 2.08 9.63 1.40
N LEU A 50 2.47 9.54 0.14
CA LEU A 50 1.55 9.73 -0.99
C LEU A 50 0.53 8.59 -1.13
N PHE A 51 0.95 7.36 -0.86
CA PHE A 51 0.06 6.21 -0.76
C PHE A 51 -1.01 6.45 0.32
N MET A 52 -0.57 6.84 1.52
CA MET A 52 -1.44 7.18 2.64
C MET A 52 -2.43 8.29 2.28
N LEU A 53 -1.97 9.36 1.61
CA LEU A 53 -2.83 10.46 1.16
C LEU A 53 -3.92 9.99 0.18
N THR A 54 -3.59 9.06 -0.72
CA THR A 54 -4.56 8.51 -1.67
C THR A 54 -5.64 7.71 -0.95
N ILE A 55 -5.26 6.87 0.02
CA ILE A 55 -6.21 6.14 0.87
C ILE A 55 -7.04 7.10 1.74
N PHE A 56 -6.45 8.16 2.26
CA PHE A 56 -7.15 9.21 3.00
C PHE A 56 -8.26 9.88 2.17
N ILE A 57 -7.96 10.25 0.92
CA ILE A 57 -8.96 10.85 0.03
C ILE A 57 -10.12 9.86 -0.22
N TYR A 58 -9.80 8.58 -0.39
CA TYR A 58 -10.82 7.54 -0.54
C TYR A 58 -11.71 7.41 0.69
N THR A 59 -11.12 7.36 1.89
CA THR A 59 -11.87 7.21 3.14
C THR A 59 -12.72 8.46 3.42
N LEU A 60 -12.22 9.67 3.13
CA LEU A 60 -13.05 10.89 3.16
C LEU A 60 -14.25 10.82 2.20
N LYS A 61 -14.08 10.24 1.02
CA LYS A 61 -15.19 10.02 0.08
C LYS A 61 -16.23 9.05 0.65
N LEU A 62 -15.82 8.00 1.36
CA LEU A 62 -16.74 7.04 1.98
C LEU A 62 -17.62 7.69 3.05
N ILE A 63 -17.10 8.66 3.82
CA ILE A 63 -17.89 9.40 4.82
C ILE A 63 -19.10 10.10 4.19
N ARG A 64 -18.93 10.60 2.95
CA ARG A 64 -19.99 11.30 2.22
C ARG A 64 -21.01 10.36 1.57
N GLN A 65 -20.78 9.05 1.55
CA GLN A 65 -21.71 8.08 0.95
C GLN A 65 -22.83 7.71 1.93
N PRO A 66 -24.12 7.75 1.52
CA PRO A 66 -25.26 7.53 2.42
C PRO A 66 -25.29 6.16 3.12
N TYR A 67 -24.77 5.13 2.44
CA TYR A 67 -24.76 3.75 2.93
C TYR A 67 -23.65 3.52 3.97
N ASP A 68 -22.43 3.94 3.67
CA ASP A 68 -21.25 3.75 4.55
C ASP A 68 -21.18 4.75 5.71
N LYS A 69 -21.87 5.89 5.61
CA LYS A 69 -22.02 6.85 6.72
C LYS A 69 -22.64 6.19 7.95
N LYS A 70 -23.52 5.20 7.78
CA LYS A 70 -24.23 4.56 8.90
C LYS A 70 -23.41 3.53 9.67
N ARG A 71 -22.32 2.98 9.11
CA ARG A 71 -21.56 1.89 9.75
C ARG A 71 -20.06 2.15 9.71
N THR A 72 -19.46 2.39 10.86
CA THR A 72 -18.01 2.64 10.99
C THR A 72 -17.20 1.45 10.52
N LEU A 73 -17.62 0.24 10.90
CA LEU A 73 -16.98 -1.01 10.49
C LEU A 73 -16.95 -1.17 8.96
N SER A 74 -18.05 -0.87 8.25
CA SER A 74 -18.10 -0.95 6.77
C SER A 74 -17.03 -0.09 6.12
N MET A 75 -16.86 1.13 6.64
CA MET A 75 -15.87 2.09 6.14
C MET A 75 -14.43 1.63 6.45
N ILE A 76 -14.17 1.11 7.65
CA ILE A 76 -12.87 0.55 8.04
C ILE A 76 -12.51 -0.62 7.10
N PHE A 77 -13.43 -1.57 6.92
CA PHE A 77 -13.22 -2.72 6.02
C PHE A 77 -12.96 -2.27 4.58
N SER A 78 -13.73 -1.30 4.09
CA SER A 78 -13.56 -0.77 2.73
C SER A 78 -12.20 -0.08 2.56
N GLY A 79 -11.74 0.68 3.55
CA GLY A 79 -10.40 1.31 3.54
C GLY A 79 -9.26 0.28 3.58
N HIS A 80 -9.40 -0.77 4.37
CA HIS A 80 -8.42 -1.86 4.42
C HIS A 80 -8.39 -2.67 3.12
N LEU A 81 -9.55 -2.95 2.51
CA LEU A 81 -9.62 -3.61 1.20
C LEU A 81 -8.91 -2.79 0.11
N ALA A 82 -9.09 -1.46 0.09
CA ALA A 82 -8.36 -0.58 -0.82
C ALA A 82 -6.86 -0.58 -0.53
N THR A 83 -6.47 -0.55 0.74
CA THR A 83 -5.08 -0.62 1.18
C THR A 83 -4.41 -1.92 0.74
N ILE A 84 -5.03 -3.07 1.03
CA ILE A 84 -4.52 -4.40 0.64
C ILE A 84 -4.39 -4.48 -0.88
N THR A 85 -5.42 -4.04 -1.63
CA THR A 85 -5.38 -4.03 -3.09
C THR A 85 -4.21 -3.17 -3.60
N GLY A 86 -4.03 -1.97 -3.06
CA GLY A 86 -2.93 -1.09 -3.42
C GLY A 86 -1.56 -1.66 -3.07
N VAL A 87 -1.41 -2.29 -1.91
CA VAL A 87 -0.16 -2.94 -1.48
C VAL A 87 0.20 -4.10 -2.42
N LEU A 88 -0.77 -4.96 -2.78
CA LEU A 88 -0.54 -6.07 -3.70
C LEU A 88 -0.10 -5.57 -5.08
N ILE A 89 -0.82 -4.59 -5.63
CA ILE A 89 -0.50 -4.00 -6.94
C ILE A 89 0.86 -3.31 -6.90
N ALA A 90 1.13 -2.51 -5.85
CA ALA A 90 2.42 -1.84 -5.68
C ALA A 90 3.58 -2.84 -5.57
N THR A 91 3.39 -3.94 -4.84
CA THR A 91 4.39 -5.00 -4.70
C THR A 91 4.72 -5.63 -6.05
N VAL A 92 3.70 -5.99 -6.83
CA VAL A 92 3.90 -6.56 -8.18
C VAL A 92 4.63 -5.57 -9.09
N LEU A 93 4.21 -4.29 -9.10
CA LEU A 93 4.84 -3.24 -9.90
C LEU A 93 6.29 -2.99 -9.49
N VAL A 94 6.58 -2.93 -8.17
CA VAL A 94 7.93 -2.78 -7.63
C VAL A 94 8.81 -3.92 -8.11
N VAL A 95 8.36 -5.17 -7.99
CA VAL A 95 9.13 -6.34 -8.43
C VAL A 95 9.41 -6.28 -9.94
N MET A 96 8.39 -5.97 -10.75
CA MET A 96 8.55 -5.89 -12.21
C MET A 96 9.53 -4.77 -12.62
N ILE A 97 9.40 -3.58 -12.03
CA ILE A 97 10.29 -2.45 -12.31
C ILE A 97 11.70 -2.75 -11.80
N PHE A 98 11.83 -3.39 -10.65
CA PHE A 98 13.14 -3.79 -10.12
C PHE A 98 13.89 -4.70 -11.10
N PHE A 99 13.23 -5.74 -11.62
CA PHE A 99 13.84 -6.61 -12.63
C PHE A 99 14.11 -5.92 -13.96
N PHE A 100 13.31 -4.93 -14.33
CA PHE A 100 13.59 -4.11 -15.51
C PHE A 100 14.89 -3.30 -15.35
N PHE A 101 15.14 -2.71 -14.18
CA PHE A 101 16.38 -1.97 -13.90
C PHE A 101 17.57 -2.90 -13.63
N PHE A 102 17.35 -4.08 -13.05
CA PHE A 102 18.38 -5.06 -12.71
C PHE A 102 18.06 -6.46 -13.25
N PRO A 103 18.11 -6.68 -14.57
CA PRO A 103 17.73 -7.96 -15.18
C PRO A 103 18.66 -9.11 -14.74
N ASN A 104 19.90 -8.79 -14.36
CA ASN A 104 20.93 -9.74 -13.96
C ASN A 104 21.02 -9.96 -12.44
N VAL A 105 20.03 -9.53 -11.65
CA VAL A 105 20.10 -9.53 -10.18
C VAL A 105 20.35 -10.91 -9.57
N PHE A 106 19.90 -11.98 -10.21
CA PHE A 106 20.11 -13.36 -9.75
C PHE A 106 21.22 -14.11 -10.52
N THR A 107 21.94 -13.43 -11.42
CA THR A 107 23.09 -14.03 -12.09
C THR A 107 24.29 -14.03 -11.14
N THR A 108 25.02 -15.14 -11.11
CA THR A 108 26.26 -15.27 -10.34
C THR A 108 27.37 -14.53 -11.09
N THR A 109 27.60 -13.24 -10.79
CA THR A 109 28.80 -12.54 -11.29
C THR A 109 30.07 -13.20 -10.72
N HIS A 110 31.09 -13.34 -11.57
CA HIS A 110 32.33 -14.05 -11.29
C HIS A 110 33.08 -13.54 -10.02
N PRO A 111 33.82 -14.42 -9.31
CA PRO A 111 34.55 -14.10 -8.07
C PRO A 111 35.57 -12.96 -8.18
N ASP A 112 35.98 -12.61 -9.40
CA ASP A 112 37.13 -11.74 -9.68
C ASP A 112 36.86 -10.24 -9.40
N GLN A 113 35.65 -9.89 -8.94
CA GLN A 113 35.27 -8.52 -8.53
C GLN A 113 35.15 -8.36 -7.00
N ILE A 114 35.58 -9.35 -6.22
CA ILE A 114 35.56 -9.31 -4.75
C ILE A 114 36.86 -8.66 -4.27
N VAL A 115 36.83 -7.34 -4.04
CA VAL A 115 37.84 -6.68 -3.19
C VAL A 115 37.67 -7.27 -1.78
N GLU A 116 38.64 -8.05 -1.32
CA GLU A 116 38.54 -8.89 -0.11
C GLU A 116 38.24 -8.09 1.17
N ASP A 117 38.62 -6.82 1.23
CA ASP A 117 38.63 -6.02 2.46
C ASP A 117 37.44 -5.06 2.67
N LEU A 118 36.43 -5.05 1.79
CA LEU A 118 35.24 -4.22 2.01
C LEU A 118 34.25 -4.91 2.99
N PRO A 119 33.70 -4.17 3.98
CA PRO A 119 32.61 -4.65 4.83
C PRO A 119 31.49 -5.26 3.98
N ALA A 120 30.90 -6.38 4.40
CA ALA A 120 29.92 -7.12 3.59
C ALA A 120 28.72 -6.27 3.12
N ALA A 121 28.36 -5.22 3.86
CA ALA A 121 27.32 -4.25 3.50
C ALA A 121 27.75 -3.24 2.40
N MET A 122 29.06 -3.02 2.24
CA MET A 122 29.70 -2.14 1.24
C MET A 122 30.31 -2.90 0.06
N ARG A 123 30.16 -4.24 -0.02
CA ARG A 123 30.41 -5.00 -1.27
C ARG A 123 29.27 -4.70 -2.26
N SER A 124 29.16 -3.43 -2.63
CA SER A 124 28.14 -2.83 -3.48
C SER A 124 28.34 -3.26 -4.93
N GLY A 125 27.87 -4.45 -5.26
CA GLY A 125 27.77 -4.91 -6.65
C GLY A 125 26.49 -5.71 -6.94
N LYS A 126 25.70 -6.03 -5.90
CA LYS A 126 24.52 -6.88 -6.04
C LYS A 126 23.26 -6.12 -5.62
N PRO A 127 22.44 -5.65 -6.58
CA PRO A 127 21.14 -5.03 -6.31
C PRO A 127 20.20 -5.95 -5.49
N SER A 128 20.47 -7.26 -5.39
CA SER A 128 19.65 -8.19 -4.61
C SER A 128 19.52 -7.80 -3.13
N GLY A 129 20.53 -7.15 -2.54
CA GLY A 129 20.51 -6.74 -1.13
C GLY A 129 19.48 -5.64 -0.80
N ILE A 130 19.17 -4.77 -1.77
CA ILE A 130 18.23 -3.66 -1.57
C ILE A 130 16.77 -4.05 -1.84
N LEU A 131 16.53 -5.14 -2.57
CA LEU A 131 15.19 -5.61 -2.91
C LEU A 131 14.38 -5.97 -1.66
N PHE A 132 14.99 -6.64 -0.68
CA PHE A 132 14.28 -7.01 0.55
C PHE A 132 13.81 -5.78 1.35
N PRO A 133 14.68 -4.80 1.69
CA PRO A 133 14.24 -3.55 2.34
C PRO A 133 13.15 -2.80 1.55
N ILE A 134 13.26 -2.72 0.22
CA ILE A 134 12.24 -2.11 -0.64
C ILE A 134 10.90 -2.83 -0.45
N LEU A 135 10.88 -4.16 -0.60
CA LEU A 135 9.66 -4.96 -0.44
C LEU A 135 9.07 -4.85 0.97
N PHE A 136 9.91 -4.80 1.99
CA PHE A 136 9.46 -4.60 3.37
C PHE A 136 8.73 -3.26 3.54
N ILE A 137 9.28 -2.16 3.00
CA ILE A 137 8.63 -0.85 3.03
C ILE A 137 7.36 -0.83 2.16
N THR A 138 7.43 -1.38 0.95
CA THR A 138 6.30 -1.44 0.02
C THR A 138 5.13 -2.24 0.59
N THR A 139 5.40 -3.31 1.36
CA THR A 139 4.37 -4.15 1.97
C THR A 139 3.94 -3.61 3.32
N LEU A 140 4.76 -3.80 4.37
CA LEU A 140 4.41 -3.45 5.74
C LEU A 140 4.32 -1.94 5.96
N GLY A 141 5.17 -1.16 5.32
CA GLY A 141 5.11 0.31 5.41
C GLY A 141 3.79 0.84 4.85
N ASN A 142 3.47 0.53 3.60
CA ASN A 142 2.22 0.98 2.96
C ASN A 142 0.97 0.38 3.61
N PHE A 143 1.00 -0.89 4.03
CA PHE A 143 -0.09 -1.49 4.79
C PHE A 143 -0.30 -0.77 6.12
N GLY A 144 0.78 -0.47 6.85
CA GLY A 144 0.73 0.24 8.13
C GLY A 144 0.10 1.62 8.01
N VAL A 145 0.62 2.46 7.10
CA VAL A 145 0.09 3.83 6.92
C VAL A 145 -1.33 3.83 6.35
N GLY A 146 -1.65 2.92 5.42
CA GLY A 146 -2.99 2.78 4.84
C GLY A 146 -4.03 2.31 5.85
N SER A 147 -3.67 1.34 6.70
CA SER A 147 -4.54 0.84 7.78
C SER A 147 -4.75 1.91 8.85
N PHE A 148 -3.67 2.58 9.27
CA PHE A 148 -3.71 3.68 10.22
C PHE A 148 -4.65 4.80 9.76
N ILE A 149 -4.46 5.30 8.53
CA ILE A 149 -5.27 6.42 8.04
C ILE A 149 -6.73 6.01 7.80
N SER A 150 -6.99 4.76 7.40
CA SER A 150 -8.34 4.22 7.26
C SER A 150 -9.07 4.18 8.60
N LEU A 151 -8.39 3.76 9.67
CA LEU A 151 -8.93 3.73 11.02
C LEU A 151 -9.22 5.13 11.54
N ILE A 152 -8.23 6.01 11.54
CA ILE A 152 -8.35 7.38 12.06
C ILE A 152 -9.46 8.13 11.34
N THR A 153 -9.53 8.03 10.01
CA THR A 153 -10.56 8.75 9.24
C THR A 153 -11.96 8.22 9.50
N ALA A 154 -12.12 6.91 9.73
CA ALA A 154 -13.43 6.32 10.03
C ALA A 154 -13.98 6.77 11.39
N TYR A 155 -13.12 6.97 12.40
CA TYR A 155 -13.51 7.45 13.72
C TYR A 155 -13.62 8.98 13.79
N ALA A 156 -12.56 9.70 13.42
CA ALA A 156 -12.51 11.16 13.53
C ALA A 156 -13.47 11.86 12.54
N GLY A 157 -13.71 11.25 11.38
CA GLY A 157 -14.54 11.84 10.33
C GLY A 157 -16.05 11.78 10.58
N LYS A 158 -16.51 11.00 11.57
CA LYS A 158 -17.93 10.88 11.92
C LYS A 158 -18.26 11.66 13.19
N LEU A 159 -18.59 12.94 13.03
CA LEU A 159 -18.92 13.88 14.13
C LEU A 159 -20.14 13.49 15.00
N ASN A 160 -20.96 12.49 14.61
CA ASN A 160 -22.15 12.03 15.35
C ASN A 160 -22.30 10.50 15.33
N GLN A 161 -21.41 9.76 16.00
CA GLN A 161 -21.57 8.32 16.26
C GLN A 161 -22.55 8.07 17.42
N THR A 162 -23.82 8.45 17.29
CA THR A 162 -24.85 7.96 18.21
C THR A 162 -25.35 6.60 17.74
N LYS A 163 -24.77 5.55 18.33
CA LYS A 163 -25.15 4.12 18.26
C LYS A 163 -25.03 3.49 16.87
N ASP A 164 -23.98 2.68 16.67
CA ASP A 164 -24.04 1.56 15.72
C ASP A 164 -25.19 0.66 16.20
N GLU A 165 -26.38 0.78 15.62
CA GLU A 165 -27.50 -0.11 15.96
C GLU A 165 -27.11 -1.55 15.61
N PRO A 166 -27.28 -2.51 16.54
CA PRO A 166 -27.03 -3.91 16.24
C PRO A 166 -27.93 -4.34 15.08
N VAL A 167 -27.38 -5.18 14.20
CA VAL A 167 -28.12 -5.75 13.07
C VAL A 167 -29.34 -6.49 13.62
N SER A 168 -30.55 -5.93 13.45
CA SER A 168 -31.76 -6.71 13.66
C SER A 168 -31.81 -7.74 12.53
N LEU A 169 -31.48 -8.98 12.87
CA LEU A 169 -31.77 -10.15 12.06
C LEU A 169 -33.28 -10.41 12.17
N GLU A 170 -34.12 -9.48 11.72
CA GLU A 170 -35.54 -9.78 11.58
C GLU A 170 -35.73 -10.71 10.40
N THR A 171 -35.76 -11.99 10.74
CA THR A 171 -36.30 -13.08 9.93
C THR A 171 -37.74 -12.71 9.57
N ARG A 172 -37.95 -12.13 8.37
CA ARG A 172 -39.28 -12.11 7.77
C ARG A 172 -39.62 -13.55 7.43
N ILE A 173 -40.46 -14.16 8.27
CA ILE A 173 -41.21 -15.39 8.00
C ILE A 173 -42.20 -15.08 6.85
#